data_AF-A0A960NT60-F1
#
_entry.id   AF-A0A960NT60-F1
#
_cell.length_a   1.000
_cell.length_b   1.000
_cell.length_c   1.000
_cell.angle_alpha   90.00
_cell.angle_beta   90.00
_cell.angle_gamma   90.00
#
_symmetry.space_group_name_H-M   'P 1'
#
loop_
_entity.id
_entity.type
_entity.pdbx_description
1 polymer ?
#
loop_
_entity_poly.entity_id
_entity_poly.type
_entity_poly.pdbx_seq_one_letter_code
_entity_poly.pdbx_strand_id
1 'polypeptide(L)'
;MLNLNASLTKAGVNYSTLWSETFADAFFTTGLREWLIRGEVTHDQSHVRDLPLLKLPADDERIGRDFGRRFRNHKAILGVFDEGCMGMFNAIIPDHLLHPTGCFKERLSQSTLFAAMQNVSDADAVAVYAWLKRKGLQMKLGTDEATELTEPQILLQCKIYVAAVRLADEFGCDAIGIQYQQGLKDLTP
;
A
#
# COMPACT_ATOMS: atom_id res chain seq x y z
N MET A 1 13.52 -4.68 2.94
CA MET A 1 13.68 -4.30 4.37
C MET A 1 12.35 -4.04 5.05
N LEU A 2 11.54 -3.07 4.59
CA LEU A 2 10.28 -2.69 5.26
C LEU A 2 9.30 -3.86 5.49
N ASN A 3 9.14 -4.77 4.53
CA ASN A 3 8.28 -5.96 4.70
C ASN A 3 8.76 -6.88 5.83
N LEU A 4 10.07 -7.05 6.00
CA LEU A 4 10.65 -7.85 7.08
C LEU A 4 10.42 -7.16 8.43
N ASN A 5 10.71 -5.87 8.52
CA ASN A 5 10.51 -5.08 9.73
C ASN A 5 9.05 -5.10 10.19
N ALA A 6 8.11 -4.92 9.26
CA ALA A 6 6.68 -5.03 9.56
C ALA A 6 6.30 -6.42 10.05
N SER A 7 6.88 -7.48 9.45
CA SER A 7 6.64 -8.86 9.86
C SER A 7 7.19 -9.16 11.26
N LEU A 8 8.42 -8.74 11.57
CA LEU A 8 9.05 -8.91 12.88
C LEU A 8 8.29 -8.13 13.97
N THR A 9 7.91 -6.88 13.67
CA THR A 9 7.07 -6.05 14.56
C THR A 9 5.75 -6.75 14.86
N LYS A 10 5.06 -7.22 13.81
CA LYS A 10 3.79 -7.96 13.95
C LYS A 10 3.96 -9.25 14.75
N ALA A 11 5.12 -9.90 14.65
CA ALA A 11 5.46 -11.10 15.42
C ALA A 11 5.93 -10.81 16.86
N GLY A 12 6.04 -9.53 17.27
CA GLY A 12 6.58 -9.16 18.58
C GLY A 12 8.07 -9.48 18.74
N VAL A 13 8.80 -9.63 17.64
CA VAL A 13 10.23 -9.92 17.63
C VAL A 13 10.99 -8.61 17.62
N ASN A 14 11.87 -8.40 18.60
CA ASN A 14 12.76 -7.24 18.62
C ASN A 14 13.78 -7.33 17.48
N TYR A 15 14.03 -6.21 16.81
CA TYR A 15 15.01 -6.13 15.73
C TYR A 15 15.65 -4.74 15.66
N SER A 16 16.80 -4.67 15.00
CA SER A 16 17.43 -3.43 14.57
C SER A 16 17.46 -3.37 13.05
N THR A 17 17.45 -2.16 12.51
CA THR A 17 17.46 -1.96 11.06
C THR A 17 18.62 -1.07 10.69
N LEU A 18 19.48 -1.53 9.80
CA LEU A 18 20.61 -0.75 9.34
C LEU A 18 20.61 -0.71 7.82
N TRP A 19 20.34 0.46 7.25
CA TRP A 19 20.35 0.68 5.82
C TRP A 19 21.16 1.92 5.48
N SER A 20 22.07 1.77 4.54
CA SER A 20 22.63 2.91 3.82
C SER A 20 22.79 2.54 2.35
N GLU A 21 22.93 3.54 1.50
CA GLU A 21 23.02 3.34 0.05
C GLU A 21 24.23 2.48 -0.35
N THR A 22 25.37 2.68 0.32
CA THR A 22 26.65 2.04 -0.04
C THR A 22 27.13 0.99 0.95
N PHE A 23 26.56 0.93 2.16
CA PHE A 23 26.98 0.06 3.25
C PHE A 23 28.44 0.27 3.71
N ALA A 24 29.04 1.41 3.36
CA ALA A 24 30.45 1.73 3.66
C ALA A 24 30.62 3.02 4.46
N ASP A 25 29.56 3.81 4.63
CA ASP A 25 29.56 5.05 5.39
C ASP A 25 29.73 4.83 6.90
N ALA A 26 30.01 5.92 7.61
CA ALA A 26 30.26 5.88 9.04
C ALA A 26 29.04 5.41 9.85
N PHE A 27 27.82 5.74 9.42
CA PHE A 27 26.59 5.31 10.10
C PHE A 27 26.44 3.79 10.00
N PHE A 28 26.61 3.22 8.81
CA PHE A 28 26.54 1.77 8.62
C PHE A 28 27.67 1.03 9.34
N THR A 29 28.93 1.43 9.14
CA THR A 29 30.07 0.71 9.74
C THR A 29 30.08 0.78 11.28
N THR A 30 29.64 1.90 11.86
CA THR A 30 29.50 2.06 13.31
C THR A 30 28.32 1.25 13.84
N GLY A 31 27.15 1.33 13.20
CA GLY A 31 25.97 0.57 13.60
C GLY A 31 26.17 -0.93 13.50
N LEU A 32 26.86 -1.41 12.46
CA LEU A 32 27.19 -2.84 12.31
C LEU A 32 28.12 -3.31 13.43
N ARG A 33 29.13 -2.51 13.79
CA ARG A 33 30.02 -2.81 14.92
C ARG A 33 29.25 -2.85 16.25
N GLU A 34 28.34 -1.91 16.48
CA GLU A 34 27.50 -1.90 17.67
C GLU A 34 26.64 -3.16 17.76
N TRP A 35 25.97 -3.51 16.66
CA TRP A 35 25.11 -4.69 16.59
C TRP A 35 25.89 -5.99 16.83
N LEU A 36 27.09 -6.14 16.28
CA LEU A 36 27.94 -7.31 16.53
C LEU A 36 28.35 -7.47 18.01
N ILE A 37 28.43 -6.37 18.76
CA ILE A 37 28.85 -6.37 20.17
C ILE A 37 27.65 -6.51 21.11
N ARG A 38 26.54 -5.81 20.83
CA ARG A 38 25.41 -5.66 21.75
C ARG A 38 24.13 -6.37 21.29
N GLY A 39 24.04 -6.73 20.01
CA GLY A 39 22.83 -7.27 19.40
C GLY A 39 21.78 -6.21 19.00
N GLU A 40 22.10 -4.92 19.15
CA GLU A 40 21.22 -3.80 18.83
C GLU A 40 21.95 -2.66 18.13
N VAL A 41 21.19 -1.81 17.42
CA VAL A 41 21.67 -0.55 16.84
C VAL A 41 20.94 0.61 17.52
N THR A 42 21.69 1.56 18.05
CA THR A 42 21.14 2.79 18.62
C THR A 42 20.89 3.81 17.50
N HIS A 43 19.63 4.17 17.29
CA HIS A 43 19.25 5.20 16.32
C HIS A 43 19.21 6.58 16.97
N ASP A 44 19.72 7.60 16.26
CA ASP A 44 19.58 8.99 16.70
C ASP A 44 18.11 9.43 16.61
N GLN A 45 17.46 9.54 17.76
CA GLN A 45 16.08 10.03 17.91
C GLN A 45 16.02 11.51 18.32
N SER A 46 17.13 12.25 18.26
CA SER A 46 17.20 13.67 18.65
C SER A 46 16.34 14.61 17.80
N HIS A 47 15.84 14.13 16.65
CA HIS A 47 14.94 14.85 15.76
C HIS A 47 13.44 14.63 16.06
N VAL A 48 13.09 13.65 16.90
CA VAL A 48 11.71 13.39 17.32
C VAL A 48 11.48 13.85 18.76
N ARG A 49 10.24 14.18 19.09
CA ARG A 49 9.82 14.58 20.45
C ARG A 49 8.50 13.91 20.78
N ASP A 50 8.37 13.47 22.02
CA ASP A 50 7.11 12.92 22.52
C ASP A 50 6.02 13.99 22.47
N LEU A 51 4.90 13.66 21.80
CA LEU A 51 3.78 14.58 21.62
C LEU A 51 3.27 15.17 22.95
N PRO A 52 3.14 14.40 24.07
CA PRO A 52 2.72 14.96 25.36
C PRO A 52 3.65 16.04 25.94
N LEU A 53 4.91 16.10 25.49
CA LEU A 53 5.90 17.10 25.93
C LEU A 53 5.86 18.36 25.07
N LEU A 54 5.05 18.39 24.01
CA LEU A 54 4.94 19.51 23.09
C LEU A 54 3.74 20.38 23.42
N LYS A 55 3.94 21.71 23.39
CA LYS A 55 2.84 22.67 23.40
C LYS A 55 2.43 22.96 21.96
N LEU A 56 1.39 22.26 21.50
CA LEU A 56 0.85 22.47 20.16
C LEU A 56 0.08 23.80 20.07
N PRO A 57 0.06 24.47 18.91
CA PRO A 57 -0.91 25.51 18.64
C PRO A 57 -2.33 24.98 18.83
N ALA A 58 -3.18 25.74 19.52
CA ALA A 58 -4.53 25.29 19.90
C ALA A 58 -5.39 24.93 18.67
N ASP A 59 -5.22 25.64 17.56
CA ASP A 59 -5.94 25.36 16.31
C ASP A 59 -5.50 24.03 15.68
N ASP A 60 -4.20 23.74 15.63
CA ASP A 60 -3.68 22.49 15.08
C ASP A 60 -4.13 21.29 15.91
N GLU A 61 -4.08 21.43 17.24
CA GLU A 61 -4.57 20.40 18.16
C GLU A 61 -6.06 20.13 17.94
N ARG A 62 -6.88 21.18 17.82
CA ARG A 62 -8.31 21.06 17.53
C ARG A 62 -8.55 20.34 16.20
N ILE A 63 -7.86 20.74 15.13
CA ILE A 63 -7.98 20.13 13.81
C ILE A 63 -7.66 18.63 13.86
N GLY A 64 -6.51 18.26 14.45
CA GLY A 64 -6.06 16.87 14.52
C GLY A 64 -7.00 16.00 15.36
N ARG A 65 -7.46 16.50 16.52
CA ARG A 65 -8.40 15.78 17.38
C ARG A 65 -9.77 15.63 16.73
N ASP A 66 -10.27 16.68 16.07
CA ASP A 66 -11.56 16.64 15.38
C ASP A 66 -11.51 15.67 14.20
N PHE A 67 -10.42 15.65 13.43
CA PHE A 67 -10.19 14.66 12.38
C PHE A 67 -10.17 13.24 12.95
N GLY A 68 -9.34 12.97 13.97
CA GLY A 68 -9.21 11.63 14.55
C GLY A 68 -10.54 11.10 15.11
N ARG A 69 -11.35 11.94 15.77
CA ARG A 69 -12.68 11.55 16.24
C ARG A 69 -13.63 11.25 15.09
N ARG A 70 -13.69 12.14 14.08
CA ARG A 70 -14.57 11.93 12.92
C ARG A 70 -14.17 10.68 12.13
N PHE A 71 -12.88 10.47 11.87
CA PHE A 71 -12.36 9.31 11.15
C PHE A 71 -12.74 8.01 11.85
N ARG A 72 -12.50 7.91 13.17
CA ARG A 72 -12.89 6.74 13.97
C ARG A 72 -14.40 6.50 13.99
N ASN A 73 -15.20 7.56 14.00
CA ASN A 73 -16.67 7.45 13.97
C ASN A 73 -17.21 7.05 12.61
N HIS A 74 -16.60 7.53 11.51
CA HIS A 74 -17.01 7.19 10.14
C HIS A 74 -16.66 5.74 9.78
N LYS A 75 -15.62 5.18 10.41
CA LYS A 75 -15.12 3.83 10.16
C LYS A 75 -14.68 3.62 8.72
N ALA A 76 -13.42 3.92 8.42
CA ALA A 76 -12.90 3.75 7.08
C ALA A 76 -12.94 2.27 6.64
N ILE A 77 -13.49 2.00 5.46
CA ILE A 77 -13.60 0.66 4.89
C ILE A 77 -12.48 0.43 3.87
N LEU A 78 -11.66 -0.57 4.13
CA LEU A 78 -10.59 -1.03 3.26
C LEU A 78 -11.07 -2.27 2.49
N GLY A 79 -11.37 -2.14 1.20
CA GLY A 79 -11.70 -3.27 0.33
C GLY A 79 -10.45 -4.07 -0.01
N VAL A 80 -10.34 -5.29 0.51
CA VAL A 80 -9.16 -6.15 0.31
C VAL A 80 -9.51 -7.27 -0.65
N PHE A 81 -9.02 -7.18 -1.89
CA PHE A 81 -9.16 -8.23 -2.92
C PHE A 81 -8.13 -9.34 -2.70
N ASP A 82 -8.57 -10.38 -1.97
CA ASP A 82 -7.78 -11.47 -1.41
C ASP A 82 -6.58 -11.00 -0.55
N GLU A 83 -6.46 -11.49 0.70
CA GLU A 83 -5.39 -11.06 1.62
C GLU A 83 -4.21 -12.05 1.60
N GLY A 84 -3.01 -11.57 1.92
CA GLY A 84 -1.85 -12.46 2.09
C GLY A 84 -1.12 -12.78 0.79
N CYS A 85 -0.85 -11.75 0.00
CA CYS A 85 -0.05 -11.83 -1.23
C CYS A 85 1.22 -12.69 -1.05
N MET A 86 1.26 -13.84 -1.72
CA MET A 86 2.34 -14.85 -1.65
C MET A 86 2.70 -15.31 -0.22
N GLY A 87 1.75 -15.30 0.71
CA GLY A 87 2.00 -15.63 2.11
C GLY A 87 2.81 -14.58 2.88
N MET A 88 2.95 -13.36 2.35
CA MET A 88 3.64 -12.27 3.05
C MET A 88 2.95 -11.97 4.37
N PHE A 89 3.65 -12.24 5.48
CA PHE A 89 3.09 -12.12 6.83
C PHE A 89 2.63 -10.68 7.14
N ASN A 90 3.30 -9.66 6.61
CA ASN A 90 2.92 -8.26 6.75
C ASN A 90 1.71 -7.85 5.87
N ALA A 91 1.38 -8.63 4.85
CA ALA A 91 0.20 -8.40 4.00
C ALA A 91 -1.10 -8.94 4.60
N ILE A 92 -1.01 -9.62 5.75
CA ILE A 92 -2.16 -10.08 6.54
C ILE A 92 -2.23 -9.20 7.78
N ILE A 93 -3.16 -8.24 7.84
CA ILE A 93 -3.19 -7.29 8.96
C ILE A 93 -4.28 -7.74 9.95
N PRO A 94 -3.95 -8.08 11.21
CA PRO A 94 -4.96 -8.51 12.17
C PRO A 94 -6.01 -7.43 12.44
N ASP A 95 -7.29 -7.82 12.41
CA ASP A 95 -8.43 -6.91 12.57
C ASP A 95 -8.39 -6.17 13.92
N HIS A 96 -7.97 -6.85 14.99
CA HIS A 96 -7.86 -6.25 16.32
C HIS A 96 -6.81 -5.13 16.42
N LEU A 97 -5.83 -5.09 15.51
CA LEU A 97 -4.87 -3.99 15.40
C LEU A 97 -5.42 -2.82 14.57
N LEU A 98 -6.29 -3.10 13.58
CA LEU A 98 -6.91 -2.09 12.71
C LEU A 98 -8.11 -1.40 13.35
N HIS A 99 -9.02 -2.14 13.98
CA HIS A 99 -10.27 -1.57 14.51
C HIS A 99 -10.06 -0.36 15.45
N PRO A 100 -9.04 -0.32 16.34
CA PRO A 100 -8.78 0.84 17.19
C PRO A 100 -8.42 2.12 16.42
N THR A 101 -7.85 2.00 15.21
CA THR A 101 -7.50 3.15 14.37
C THR A 101 -8.71 3.73 13.64
N GLY A 102 -9.83 3.02 13.62
CA GLY A 102 -11.01 3.37 12.85
C GLY A 102 -11.06 2.74 11.46
N CYS A 103 -10.09 1.89 11.10
CA CYS A 103 -10.10 1.15 9.84
C CYS A 103 -10.72 -0.24 10.01
N PHE A 104 -11.52 -0.64 9.02
CA PHE A 104 -12.18 -1.95 8.92
C PHE A 104 -11.90 -2.53 7.54
N LYS A 105 -12.01 -3.85 7.39
CA LYS A 105 -11.78 -4.51 6.10
C LYS A 105 -13.10 -5.05 5.55
N GLU A 106 -13.37 -4.71 4.30
CA GLU A 106 -14.31 -5.45 3.46
C GLU A 106 -13.50 -6.51 2.69
N ARG A 107 -13.96 -7.76 2.68
CA ARG A 107 -13.23 -8.89 2.11
C ARG A 107 -13.77 -9.18 0.72
N LEU A 108 -13.05 -8.70 -0.29
CA LEU A 108 -13.41 -8.86 -1.69
C LEU A 108 -12.60 -10.00 -2.32
N SER A 109 -13.11 -10.58 -3.39
CA SER A 109 -12.39 -11.61 -4.14
C SER A 109 -11.78 -11.04 -5.42
N GLN A 110 -10.53 -11.40 -5.73
CA GLN A 110 -9.95 -11.06 -7.04
C GLN A 110 -10.74 -11.67 -8.20
N SER A 111 -11.45 -12.79 -7.99
CA SER A 111 -12.35 -13.35 -9.00
C SER A 111 -13.50 -12.41 -9.36
N THR A 112 -14.05 -11.70 -8.37
CA THR A 112 -15.06 -10.65 -8.57
C THR A 112 -14.48 -9.49 -9.38
N LEU A 113 -13.26 -9.07 -9.06
CA LEU A 113 -12.59 -8.00 -9.82
C LEU A 113 -12.37 -8.40 -11.28
N PHE A 114 -11.89 -9.62 -11.52
CA PHE A 114 -11.73 -10.15 -12.87
C PHE A 114 -13.07 -10.24 -13.61
N ALA A 115 -14.12 -10.77 -12.98
CA ALA A 115 -15.44 -10.83 -13.61
C ALA A 115 -16.00 -9.43 -13.93
N ALA A 116 -15.86 -8.48 -13.02
CA ALA A 116 -16.30 -7.09 -13.22
C ALA A 116 -15.53 -6.41 -14.36
N MET A 117 -14.23 -6.67 -14.51
CA MET A 117 -13.42 -6.08 -15.58
C MET A 117 -13.89 -6.52 -16.97
N GLN A 118 -14.40 -7.75 -17.11
CA GLN A 118 -14.92 -8.25 -18.39
C GLN A 118 -16.17 -7.48 -18.86
N ASN A 119 -16.90 -6.89 -17.92
CA ASN A 119 -18.08 -6.08 -18.21
C ASN A 119 -17.75 -4.59 -18.50
N VAL A 120 -16.47 -4.20 -18.41
CA VAL A 120 -16.04 -2.84 -18.78
C VAL A 120 -15.88 -2.75 -20.30
N SER A 121 -16.54 -1.75 -20.88
CA SER A 121 -16.51 -1.53 -22.32
C SER A 121 -15.11 -1.11 -22.81
N ASP A 122 -14.79 -1.43 -24.06
CA ASP A 122 -13.57 -0.92 -24.69
C ASP A 122 -13.57 0.60 -24.78
N ALA A 123 -14.75 1.21 -24.95
CA ALA A 123 -14.90 2.66 -25.00
C ALA A 123 -14.46 3.32 -23.69
N ASP A 124 -14.82 2.75 -22.53
CA ASP A 124 -14.38 3.23 -21.22
C ASP A 124 -12.85 3.16 -21.10
N ALA A 125 -12.26 2.01 -21.48
CA ALA A 125 -10.81 1.81 -21.43
C ALA A 125 -10.05 2.81 -22.32
N VAL A 126 -10.52 2.99 -23.55
CA VAL A 126 -9.96 3.96 -24.51
C VAL A 126 -10.09 5.39 -23.99
N ALA A 127 -11.22 5.74 -23.37
CA ALA A 127 -11.43 7.07 -22.81
C ALA A 127 -10.45 7.37 -21.65
N VAL A 128 -10.24 6.41 -20.74
CA VAL A 128 -9.26 6.50 -19.65
C VAL A 128 -7.85 6.65 -20.22
N TYR A 129 -7.47 5.80 -21.18
CA TYR A 129 -6.14 5.85 -21.76
C TYR A 129 -5.89 7.18 -22.51
N ALA A 130 -6.87 7.67 -23.26
CA ALA A 130 -6.80 8.96 -23.92
C ALA A 130 -6.69 10.11 -22.90
N TRP A 131 -7.38 10.03 -21.77
CA TRP A 131 -7.25 10.99 -20.68
C TRP A 131 -5.85 11.00 -20.08
N LEU A 132 -5.25 9.82 -19.81
CA LEU A 132 -3.88 9.70 -19.31
C LEU A 132 -2.87 10.34 -20.27
N LYS A 133 -2.99 10.08 -21.57
CA LYS A 133 -2.17 10.71 -22.61
C LYS A 133 -2.30 12.23 -22.60
N ARG A 134 -3.52 12.77 -22.49
CA ARG A 134 -3.75 14.23 -22.37
C ARG A 134 -3.16 14.84 -21.10
N LYS A 135 -3.05 14.07 -20.02
CA LYS A 135 -2.38 14.49 -18.78
C LYS A 135 -0.85 14.41 -18.86
N GLY A 136 -0.30 13.99 -20.01
CA GLY A 136 1.12 13.94 -20.25
C GLY A 136 1.79 12.64 -19.82
N LEU A 137 1.02 11.57 -19.52
CA LEU A 137 1.62 10.27 -19.24
C LEU A 137 2.31 9.74 -20.50
N GLN A 138 3.61 9.51 -20.39
CA GLN A 138 4.44 8.93 -21.44
C GLN A 138 4.62 7.44 -21.19
N MET A 139 4.41 6.63 -22.23
CA MET A 139 4.61 5.18 -22.18
C MET A 139 5.48 4.77 -23.37
N LYS A 140 6.50 3.95 -23.11
CA LYS A 140 7.32 3.35 -24.17
C LYS A 140 6.64 2.06 -24.62
N LEU A 141 5.91 2.14 -25.72
CA LEU A 141 5.17 1.01 -26.27
C LEU A 141 6.03 0.20 -27.24
N GLY A 142 5.83 -1.11 -27.20
CA GLY A 142 6.36 -2.05 -28.16
C GLY A 142 5.26 -2.86 -28.84
N THR A 143 5.65 -3.97 -29.45
CA THR A 143 4.75 -4.90 -30.15
C THR A 143 4.83 -6.31 -29.59
N ASP A 144 5.87 -6.66 -28.84
CA ASP A 144 6.01 -7.98 -28.22
C ASP A 144 5.50 -7.96 -26.76
N GLU A 145 4.33 -8.51 -26.52
CA GLU A 145 3.73 -8.57 -25.17
C GLU A 145 4.55 -9.37 -24.15
N ALA A 146 5.45 -10.24 -24.60
CA ALA A 146 6.30 -11.03 -23.71
C ALA A 146 7.47 -10.22 -23.12
N THR A 147 7.91 -9.17 -23.81
CA THR A 147 9.12 -8.41 -23.44
C THR A 147 8.91 -6.89 -23.36
N GLU A 148 7.80 -6.40 -23.89
CA GLU A 148 7.49 -4.98 -24.03
C GLU A 148 6.08 -4.67 -23.51
N LEU A 149 5.88 -3.44 -23.04
CA LEU A 149 4.54 -2.94 -22.72
C LEU A 149 3.80 -2.62 -24.03
N THR A 150 2.61 -3.16 -24.21
CA THR A 150 1.79 -2.91 -25.42
C THR A 150 0.51 -2.14 -25.11
N GLU A 151 -0.07 -1.50 -26.13
CA GLU A 151 -1.34 -0.81 -26.00
C GLU A 151 -2.51 -1.73 -25.56
N PRO A 152 -2.66 -2.96 -26.09
CA PRO A 152 -3.67 -3.90 -25.60
C PRO A 152 -3.57 -4.19 -24.09
N GLN A 153 -2.36 -4.39 -23.56
CA GLN A 153 -2.15 -4.60 -22.13
C GLN A 153 -2.59 -3.39 -21.29
N ILE A 154 -2.31 -2.18 -21.77
CA ILE A 154 -2.74 -0.94 -21.11
C ILE A 154 -4.27 -0.81 -21.11
N LEU A 155 -4.93 -1.16 -22.21
CA LEU A 155 -6.39 -1.11 -22.28
C LEU A 155 -7.03 -2.11 -21.30
N LEU A 156 -6.48 -3.32 -21.17
CA LEU A 156 -6.91 -4.29 -20.15
C LEU A 156 -6.70 -3.76 -18.74
N GLN A 157 -5.56 -3.13 -18.47
CA GLN A 157 -5.30 -2.45 -17.20
C GLN A 157 -6.29 -1.28 -16.95
N CYS A 158 -6.66 -0.52 -17.98
CA CYS A 158 -7.69 0.51 -17.81
C CYS A 158 -9.03 -0.12 -17.38
N LYS A 159 -9.40 -1.29 -17.92
CA LYS A 159 -10.61 -2.02 -17.50
C LYS A 159 -10.54 -2.48 -16.04
N ILE A 160 -9.40 -3.03 -15.60
CA ILE A 160 -9.28 -3.49 -14.20
C ILE A 160 -9.44 -2.33 -13.23
N TYR A 161 -8.86 -1.16 -13.50
CA TYR A 161 -9.00 0.00 -12.61
C TYR A 161 -10.40 0.62 -12.65
N VAL A 162 -11.07 0.63 -13.80
CA VAL A 162 -12.48 1.04 -13.86
C VAL A 162 -13.36 0.11 -13.03
N ALA A 163 -13.18 -1.20 -13.16
CA ALA A 163 -13.90 -2.18 -12.34
C ALA A 163 -13.58 -2.04 -10.85
N ALA A 164 -12.31 -1.82 -10.50
CA ALA A 164 -11.87 -1.65 -9.12
C ALA A 164 -12.51 -0.43 -8.46
N VAL A 165 -12.57 0.71 -9.14
CA VAL A 165 -13.22 1.93 -8.62
C VAL A 165 -14.74 1.76 -8.52
N ARG A 166 -15.38 1.08 -9.49
CA ARG A 166 -16.83 0.77 -9.42
C ARG A 166 -17.15 -0.14 -8.24
N LEU A 167 -16.36 -1.19 -8.01
CA LEU A 167 -16.51 -2.06 -6.85
C LEU A 167 -16.22 -1.32 -5.54
N ALA A 168 -15.22 -0.44 -5.51
CA ALA A 168 -14.97 0.38 -4.34
C ALA A 168 -16.18 1.26 -4.00
N ASP A 169 -16.81 1.90 -4.99
CA ASP A 169 -18.04 2.69 -4.81
C ASP A 169 -19.23 1.82 -4.34
N GLU A 170 -19.43 0.66 -4.99
CA GLU A 170 -20.50 -0.29 -4.67
C GLU A 170 -20.44 -0.78 -3.22
N PHE A 171 -19.24 -1.10 -2.74
CA PHE A 171 -19.02 -1.60 -1.37
C PHE A 171 -18.72 -0.47 -0.36
N GLY A 172 -18.76 0.79 -0.77
CA GLY A 172 -18.47 1.94 0.09
C GLY A 172 -17.04 1.93 0.66
N CYS A 173 -16.08 1.40 -0.10
CA CYS A 173 -14.68 1.34 0.30
C CYS A 173 -14.02 2.72 0.18
N ASP A 174 -13.39 3.19 1.26
CA ASP A 174 -12.56 4.39 1.29
C ASP A 174 -11.20 4.17 0.62
N ALA A 175 -10.72 2.92 0.63
CA ALA A 175 -9.52 2.50 -0.09
C ALA A 175 -9.63 1.03 -0.46
N ILE A 176 -8.85 0.60 -1.45
CA ILE A 176 -8.75 -0.80 -1.85
C ILE A 176 -7.30 -1.27 -1.92
N GLY A 177 -7.08 -2.56 -1.66
CA GLY A 177 -5.82 -3.26 -1.85
C GLY A 177 -6.04 -4.51 -2.68
N ILE A 178 -5.16 -4.76 -3.66
CA ILE A 178 -5.25 -5.90 -4.57
C ILE A 178 -3.99 -6.76 -4.38
N GLN A 179 -4.16 -8.03 -3.97
CA GLN A 179 -3.04 -8.96 -3.84
C GLN A 179 -2.28 -9.16 -5.16
N TYR A 180 -3.02 -9.32 -6.25
CA TYR A 180 -2.57 -9.54 -7.64
C TYR A 180 -1.82 -10.86 -7.88
N GLN A 181 -0.75 -11.12 -7.14
CA GLN A 181 0.13 -12.26 -7.34
C GLN A 181 -0.51 -13.57 -6.89
N GLN A 182 -0.20 -14.66 -7.62
CA GLN A 182 -0.79 -16.00 -7.43
C GLN A 182 -2.32 -16.05 -7.61
N GLY A 183 -2.88 -15.05 -8.30
CA GLY A 183 -4.29 -14.98 -8.71
C GLY A 183 -4.41 -14.28 -10.05
N LEU A 184 -4.61 -12.96 -10.04
CA LEU A 184 -4.84 -12.15 -11.24
C LEU A 184 -3.68 -12.14 -12.23
N LYS A 185 -2.43 -12.25 -11.77
CA LYS A 185 -1.25 -12.20 -12.64
C LYS A 185 -1.25 -13.22 -13.79
N ASP A 186 -1.99 -14.33 -13.64
CA ASP A 186 -2.07 -15.40 -14.64
C ASP A 186 -3.30 -15.27 -15.54
N LEU A 187 -4.16 -14.27 -15.31
CA LEU A 187 -5.41 -14.03 -16.03
C LEU A 187 -5.44 -12.69 -16.78
N THR A 188 -4.70 -11.71 -16.28
CA THR A 188 -4.63 -10.36 -16.85
C THR A 188 -3.19 -9.86 -16.80
N PRO A 189 -2.73 -9.10 -17.82
CA PRO A 189 -1.43 -8.44 -17.79
C PRO A 189 -1.33 -7.45 -16.64
#